data_AF-A0A7J9I3A1-F1
#
_entry.id   AF-A0A7J9I3A1-F1
#
_cell.length_a   1.000
_cell.length_b   1.000
_cell.length_c   1.000
_cell.angle_alpha   90.00
_cell.angle_beta   90.00
_cell.angle_gamma   90.00
#
_symmetry.space_group_name_H-M   'P 1'
#
loop_
_entity.id
_entity.type
_entity.pdbx_description
1 polymer ?
#
loop_
_entity_poly.entity_id
_entity_poly.type
_entity_poly.pdbx_seq_one_letter_code
_entity_poly.pdbx_strand_id
1 'polypeptide(L)' 'MADALFFSCLLLFLAAMQGTGAVDYAVNGNTSNSDGGVRFKTEIGAQNSLQTMADASNFIWNVFQQNNPSDRKKTSRK' A
#
# COMPACT_ATOMS: atom_id res chain seq x y z
N MET A 1 -20.62 17.76 -31.38
CA MET A 1 -21.42 16.91 -30.46
C MET A 1 -20.62 15.72 -29.94
N ALA A 2 -19.90 14.98 -30.80
CA ALA A 2 -19.03 13.89 -30.37
C ALA A 2 -17.90 14.33 -29.43
N ASP A 3 -17.24 15.46 -29.69
CA ASP A 3 -16.12 15.94 -28.85
C ASP A 3 -16.55 16.29 -27.42
N ALA A 4 -17.73 16.90 -27.27
CA ALA A 4 -18.31 17.22 -25.97
C ALA A 4 -18.69 15.94 -25.18
N LEU A 5 -19.15 14.90 -25.89
CA LEU A 5 -19.42 13.59 -25.29
C LEU A 5 -18.13 12.88 -24.86
N PHE A 6 -17.09 12.90 -25.69
CA PHE A 6 -15.77 12.36 -25.35
C PHE A 6 -15.19 13.05 -24.11
N PHE A 7 -15.25 14.38 -24.08
CA PHE A 7 -14.75 15.17 -22.96
C PHE A 7 -15.55 14.88 -21.66
N SER A 8 -16.87 14.76 -21.76
CA SER A 8 -17.73 14.42 -20.62
C SER A 8 -17.46 13.01 -20.10
N CYS A 9 -17.28 12.03 -20.98
CA CYS A 9 -16.89 10.67 -20.61
C CYS A 9 -15.53 10.62 -19.92
N LEU A 10 -14.55 11.38 -20.42
CA LEU A 10 -13.23 11.47 -19.81
C LEU A 10 -13.30 12.03 -18.38
N LEU A 11 -14.10 13.09 -18.16
CA LEU A 11 -14.30 13.67 -16.84
C LEU A 11 -14.97 12.69 -15.86
N LEU A 12 -15.95 11.92 -16.32
CA LEU A 12 -16.59 10.88 -15.51
C LEU A 12 -15.62 9.76 -15.13
N PHE A 13 -14.77 9.31 -16.07
CA PHE A 13 -13.71 8.34 -15.79
C PHE A 13 -12.70 8.85 -14.77
N LEU A 14 -12.27 10.11 -14.90
CA LEU A 14 -11.31 10.72 -13.98
C LEU A 14 -11.92 10.89 -12.57
N ALA A 15 -13.20 11.26 -12.48
CA ALA A 15 -13.92 11.38 -11.22
C ALA A 15 -14.16 10.01 -10.53
N ALA A 16 -14.26 8.94 -11.31
CA ALA A 16 -14.40 7.57 -10.81
C ALA A 16 -13.07 6.96 -10.34
N MET A 17 -11.93 7.55 -10.71
CA MET A 17 -10.61 7.08 -10.29
C MET A 17 -10.34 7.46 -8.83
N GLN A 18 -10.86 6.65 -7.90
CA GLN A 18 -10.56 6.79 -6.49
C GLN A 18 -9.08 6.48 -6.24
N GLY A 19 -8.40 7.37 -5.51
CA GLY A 19 -6.96 7.22 -5.24
C GLY A 19 -6.65 5.85 -4.66
N THR A 20 -5.64 5.18 -5.24
CA THR A 20 -5.24 3.84 -4.83
C THR A 20 -4.79 3.86 -3.37
N GLY A 21 -5.52 3.14 -2.50
CA GLY A 21 -5.14 2.94 -1.10
C GLY A 21 -3.95 1.98 -1.01
N ALA A 22 -2.74 2.47 -1.34
CA ALA A 22 -1.51 1.75 -1.06
C ALA A 22 -1.12 1.94 0.42
N VAL A 23 -0.69 0.86 1.08
CA VAL A 23 -0.15 0.96 2.43
C VAL A 23 1.35 1.20 2.33
N ASP A 24 1.80 2.31 2.91
CA ASP A 24 3.23 2.64 2.99
C ASP A 24 3.85 2.02 4.25
N TYR A 25 4.91 1.27 4.05
CA TYR A 25 5.69 0.65 5.13
C TYR A 25 7.06 1.30 5.25
N ALA A 26 7.49 1.52 6.49
CA ALA A 26 8.83 1.99 6.81
C ALA A 26 9.36 1.19 7.99
N VAL A 27 10.62 0.77 7.90
CA VAL A 27 11.34 0.20 9.03
C VAL A 27 11.94 1.35 9.82
N ASN A 28 11.43 1.59 11.03
CA ASN A 28 12.00 2.57 11.94
C ASN A 28 12.70 1.83 13.08
N GLY A 29 14.01 2.04 13.22
CA GLY A 29 14.82 1.33 14.20
C GLY A 29 15.84 2.25 14.86
N ASN A 30 15.69 2.45 16.17
CA ASN A 30 16.62 3.24 16.99
C ASN A 30 17.59 2.35 17.80
N THR A 31 17.57 1.03 17.57
CA THR A 31 18.14 0.02 18.48
C THR A 31 19.54 -0.48 18.09
N SER A 32 20.23 0.27 17.21
CA SER A 32 21.61 0.09 16.72
C SER A 32 22.26 -1.28 16.98
N ASN A 33 22.91 -1.44 18.14
CA ASN A 33 23.81 -2.55 18.52
C ASN A 33 23.25 -3.41 19.66
N SER A 34 21.97 -3.26 20.02
CA SER A 34 21.33 -4.26 20.87
C SER A 34 21.40 -5.63 20.18
N ASP A 35 21.44 -6.71 20.95
CA ASP A 35 21.46 -8.07 20.38
C ASP A 35 20.31 -8.28 19.37
N GLY A 36 19.13 -7.74 19.67
CA GLY A 36 17.99 -7.75 18.76
C GLY A 36 18.20 -6.90 17.49
N GLY A 37 18.82 -5.72 17.61
CA GLY A 37 19.15 -4.86 16.46
C GLY A 37 20.20 -5.48 15.53
N VAL A 38 21.20 -6.18 16.08
CA VAL A 38 22.19 -6.93 15.30
C VAL A 38 21.50 -8.06 14.54
N ARG A 39 20.73 -8.90 15.23
CA ARG A 39 19.99 -10.01 14.59
C ARG A 39 19.02 -9.53 13.52
N PHE A 40 18.32 -8.42 13.76
CA PHE A 40 17.44 -7.83 12.75
C PHE A 40 18.21 -7.44 11.48
N LYS A 41 19.42 -6.90 11.59
CA LYS A 41 20.24 -6.50 10.44
C LYS A 41 20.86 -7.69 9.71
N THR A 42 21.28 -8.72 10.44
CA THR A 42 22.06 -9.84 9.88
C THR A 42 21.21 -11.02 9.42
N GLU A 43 20.11 -11.31 10.13
CA GLU A 43 19.31 -12.53 9.93
C GLU A 43 17.94 -12.24 9.30
N ILE A 44 17.27 -11.14 9.71
CA ILE A 44 15.89 -10.85 9.29
C ILE A 44 15.85 -9.92 8.08
N GLY A 45 16.47 -8.75 8.20
CA GLY A 45 16.57 -7.75 7.15
C GLY A 45 15.34 -6.85 7.00
N ALA A 46 15.59 -5.58 6.70
CA ALA A 46 14.55 -4.60 6.41
C ALA A 46 13.77 -4.96 5.14
N GLN A 47 14.44 -5.43 4.09
CA GLN A 47 13.79 -5.80 2.83
C GLN A 47 12.78 -6.95 3.02
N ASN A 48 13.19 -8.02 3.71
CA ASN A 48 12.30 -9.14 4.01
C ASN A 48 11.10 -8.70 4.85
N SER A 49 11.34 -7.83 5.84
CA SER A 49 10.26 -7.28 6.67
C SER A 49 9.26 -6.46 5.86
N LEU A 50 9.75 -5.57 4.98
CA LEU A 50 8.89 -4.77 4.10
C LEU A 50 8.09 -5.65 3.14
N GLN A 51 8.73 -6.66 2.54
CA GLN A 51 8.07 -7.62 1.65
C GLN A 51 6.97 -8.39 2.39
N THR A 52 7.30 -8.93 3.57
CA THR A 52 6.34 -9.67 4.41
C THR A 52 5.13 -8.81 4.77
N MET A 53 5.33 -7.53 5.08
CA MET A 53 4.24 -6.60 5.39
C MET A 53 3.37 -6.31 4.16
N ALA A 54 3.98 -6.15 2.98
CA ALA A 54 3.25 -6.02 1.72
C ALA A 54 2.42 -7.27 1.41
N ASP A 55 2.99 -8.46 1.59
CA ASP A 55 2.32 -9.74 1.35
C ASP A 55 1.17 -9.96 2.34
N ALA A 56 1.36 -9.59 3.62
CA ALA A 56 0.30 -9.61 4.62
C ALA A 56 -0.87 -8.67 4.25
N SER A 57 -0.59 -7.47 3.73
CA SER A 57 -1.64 -6.58 3.21
C SER A 57 -2.41 -7.22 2.06
N ASN A 58 -1.70 -7.80 1.09
CA ASN A 58 -2.32 -8.49 -0.04
C ASN A 58 -3.18 -9.66 0.44
N PHE A 59 -2.70 -10.44 1.40
CA PHE A 59 -3.46 -11.53 2.01
C PHE A 59 -4.76 -11.02 2.64
N ILE A 60 -4.70 -9.94 3.43
CA ILE A 60 -5.89 -9.33 4.04
C ILE A 60 -6.87 -8.87 2.95
N TRP A 61 -6.40 -8.17 1.92
CA TRP A 61 -7.27 -7.73 0.82
C TRP A 61 -7.95 -8.91 0.12
N ASN A 62 -7.23 -10.01 -0.10
CA ASN A 62 -7.78 -11.21 -0.71
C ASN A 62 -8.84 -11.88 0.19
N VAL A 63 -8.57 -12.01 1.50
CA VAL A 63 -9.50 -12.61 2.47
C VAL A 63 -10.82 -11.85 2.55
N PHE A 64 -10.76 -10.51 2.52
CA PHE A 64 -11.94 -9.65 2.61
C PHE A 64 -12.50 -9.24 1.24
N GLN A 65 -11.99 -9.79 0.14
CA GLN A 65 -12.42 -9.51 -1.23
C GLN A 65 -12.31 -8.00 -1.60
N GLN A 66 -11.34 -7.28 -1.02
CA GLN A 66 -11.03 -5.87 -1.31
C GLN A 66 -10.15 -5.74 -2.56
N ASN A 67 -10.59 -6.37 -3.64
CA ASN A 67 -9.83 -6.48 -4.88
C ASN A 67 -9.69 -5.10 -5.57
N ASN A 68 -10.73 -4.26 -5.46
CA ASN A 68 -10.66 -2.89 -5.95
C ASN A 68 -9.95 -2.00 -4.92
N PRO A 69 -8.96 -1.18 -5.34
CA PRO A 69 -8.31 -0.22 -4.45
C PRO A 69 -9.27 0.72 -3.68
N SER A 70 -10.47 0.99 -4.21
CA SER A 70 -11.53 1.76 -3.53
C SER A 70 -12.05 1.10 -2.25
N ASP A 71 -12.01 -0.23 -2.19
CA ASP A 71 -12.58 -1.01 -1.10
C ASP A 71 -11.62 -1.12 0.09
N ARG A 72 -10.37 -0.73 -0.13
CA ARG A 72 -9.29 -0.80 0.85
C ARG A 72 -9.39 0.39 1.79
N LYS A 73 -9.17 0.15 3.08
CA LYS A 73 -9.14 1.21 4.09
C LYS A 73 -8.05 2.22 3.75
N LYS A 74 -8.42 3.49 3.63
CA LYS A 74 -7.44 4.58 3.49
C LYS A 74 -6.65 4.74 4.80
N THR A 75 -5.35 4.48 4.74
CA THR A 75 -4.42 4.71 5.84
C THR A 75 -3.60 5.95 5.57
N SER A 76 -3.63 6.92 6.49
CA SER A 76 -2.67 8.03 6.47
C SER A 76 -1.39 7.61 7.17
N ARG A 77 -0.24 8.06 6.65
CA ARG A 77 1.04 7.97 7.38
C ARG A 77 0.87 8.73 8.71
N LYS A 78 1.15 8.07 9.83
CA LYS A 78 1.21 8.71 11.16
C LYS A 78 2.61 9.26 11.42
#